data_AF-A0A9D4HNR3-F1
#
_entry.id   AF-A0A9D4HNR3-F1
#
_cell.length_a   1.000
_cell.length_b   1.000
_cell.length_c   1.000
_cell.angle_alpha   90.00
_cell.angle_beta   90.00
_cell.angle_gamma   90.00
#
_symmetry.space_group_name_H-M   'P 1'
#
loop_
_entity.id
_entity.type
_entity.pdbx_description
1 polymer ?
#
loop_
_entity_poly.entity_id
_entity_poly.type
_entity_poly.pdbx_seq_one_letter_code
_entity_poly.pdbx_strand_id
1 'polypeptide(L)' 'MTTENERYSFRRLMKSLESCFCTKELRETSKAKFRQAVQGHEESLEDWADRVLTLATPAFVDLP' A
#
# COMPACT_ATOMS: atom_id res chain seq x y z
N MET A 1 0.16 24.34 -33.62
CA MET A 1 -0.19 23.12 -32.87
C MET A 1 1.04 22.71 -32.09
N THR A 2 1.05 22.93 -30.79
CA THR A 2 2.21 22.78 -29.91
C THR A 2 2.50 21.29 -29.69
N THR A 3 3.69 20.87 -30.08
CA THR A 3 4.25 19.51 -29.99
C THR A 3 4.52 19.03 -28.56
N GLU A 4 4.14 19.81 -27.54
CA GLU A 4 4.32 19.47 -26.12
C GLU A 4 3.22 18.56 -25.55
N ASN A 5 2.07 18.43 -26.22
CA ASN A 5 0.91 17.72 -25.67
C ASN A 5 1.07 16.18 -25.64
N GLU A 6 1.98 15.62 -26.44
CA GLU A 6 2.22 14.16 -26.47
C GLU A 6 3.10 13.64 -25.32
N ARG A 7 3.81 14.52 -24.61
CA ARG A 7 4.65 14.12 -23.46
C ARG A 7 3.85 13.86 -22.18
N TYR A 8 2.62 14.36 -22.11
CA TYR A 8 1.78 14.39 -20.91
C TYR A 8 0.50 13.57 -21.07
N SER A 9 0.56 12.39 -21.69
CA SER A 9 -0.60 11.50 -21.66
C SER A 9 -0.95 11.20 -20.20
N PHE A 10 -2.24 11.26 -19.86
CA PHE A 10 -2.75 11.02 -18.51
C PHE A 10 -2.15 9.76 -17.88
N ARG A 11 -1.98 8.70 -18.69
CA ARG A 11 -1.35 7.44 -18.29
C ARG A 11 0.11 7.59 -17.86
N ARG A 12 0.90 8.43 -18.53
CA ARG A 12 2.29 8.71 -18.18
C ARG A 12 2.40 9.54 -16.91
N LEU A 13 1.53 10.54 -16.76
CA LEU A 13 1.45 11.33 -15.54
C LEU A 13 1.08 10.47 -14.33
N MET A 14 0.05 9.62 -14.47
CA MET A 14 -0.33 8.65 -13.44
C MET A 14 0.80 7.70 -13.11
N LYS A 15 1.48 7.11 -14.10
CA LYS A 15 2.60 6.20 -13.85
C LYS A 15 3.80 6.90 -13.18
N SER A 16 4.04 8.17 -13.50
CA SER A 16 5.09 8.95 -12.86
C SER A 16 4.72 9.29 -11.41
N LEU A 17 3.46 9.63 -11.15
CA LEU A 17 2.94 9.87 -9.81
C LEU A 17 2.98 8.57 -8.98
N GLU A 18 2.57 7.45 -9.55
CA GLU A 18 2.70 6.13 -8.91
C GLU A 18 4.17 5.79 -8.64
N SER A 19 5.09 6.05 -9.57
CA SER A 19 6.52 5.78 -9.33
C SER A 19 7.12 6.64 -8.22
N CYS A 20 6.67 7.88 -8.07
CA CYS A 20 7.21 8.81 -7.07
C CYS A 20 6.52 8.69 -5.70
N PHE A 21 5.22 8.38 -5.69
CA PHE A 21 4.36 8.43 -4.50
C PHE A 21 3.75 7.08 -4.12
N CYS A 22 3.55 6.15 -5.07
CA CYS A 22 3.31 4.74 -4.74
C CYS A 22 4.66 4.05 -4.53
N THR A 23 5.30 4.35 -3.41
CA THR A 23 6.21 3.40 -2.80
C THR A 23 5.39 2.15 -2.49
N LYS A 24 5.45 1.15 -3.40
CA LYS A 24 5.00 -0.21 -3.08
C LYS A 24 5.71 -0.58 -1.79
N GLU A 25 4.95 -0.68 -0.71
CA GLU A 25 5.49 -1.07 0.57
C GLU A 25 6.24 -2.39 0.40
N LEU A 26 7.50 -2.44 0.85
CA LEU A 26 8.29 -3.65 0.74
C LEU A 26 7.61 -4.73 1.59
N ARG A 27 7.58 -5.97 1.10
CA ARG A 27 6.99 -7.09 1.83
C ARG A 27 7.56 -7.21 3.25
N GLU A 28 8.85 -6.96 3.41
CA GLU A 28 9.50 -7.00 4.72
C GLU A 28 9.06 -5.87 5.66
N THR A 29 8.72 -4.69 5.13
CA THR A 29 8.11 -3.61 5.93
C THR A 29 6.68 -3.95 6.33
N SER A 30 5.89 -4.56 5.44
CA SER A 30 4.53 -5.02 5.76
C SER A 30 4.55 -6.15 6.79
N LYS A 31 5.48 -7.12 6.67
CA LYS A 31 5.68 -8.18 7.68
C LYS A 31 6.12 -7.63 9.03
N ALA A 32 7.01 -6.63 9.04
CA ALA A 32 7.43 -5.97 10.28
C ALA A 32 6.24 -5.27 10.96
N LYS A 33 5.43 -4.52 10.20
CA LYS A 33 4.20 -3.88 10.71
C LYS A 33 3.20 -4.90 11.24
N PHE A 34 3.01 -6.02 10.54
CA PHE A 34 2.13 -7.10 10.99
C PHE A 34 2.62 -7.71 12.31
N ARG A 35 3.92 -8.01 12.43
CA ARG A 35 4.51 -8.57 13.67
C ARG A 35 4.44 -7.60 14.85
N GLN A 36 4.46 -6.30 14.58
CA GLN A 36 4.37 -5.25 15.59
C GLN A 36 2.93 -4.83 15.89
N ALA A 37 1.95 -5.34 15.15
CA ALA A 37 0.55 -5.04 15.37
C ALA A 37 0.09 -5.64 16.69
N VAL A 38 -0.29 -4.77 17.62
CA VAL A 38 -0.88 -5.13 18.92
C VAL A 38 -2.24 -4.46 19.00
N GLN A 39 -3.22 -5.13 19.62
CA GLN A 39 -4.52 -4.56 19.89
C GLN A 39 -4.37 -3.29 20.74
N GLY A 40 -4.98 -2.20 20.29
CA GLY A 40 -5.04 -0.96 21.06
C GLY A 40 -5.89 -1.12 22.32
N HIS A 41 -5.59 -0.36 23.38
CA HIS A 41 -6.30 -0.48 24.65
C HIS A 41 -7.81 -0.20 24.56
N GLU A 42 -8.22 0.69 23.67
CA GLU A 42 -9.61 1.06 23.40
C GLU A 42 -10.16 0.45 22.10
N GLU A 43 -9.37 -0.42 21.45
CA GLU A 43 -9.74 -1.01 20.16
C GLU A 43 -10.63 -2.23 20.36
N SER A 44 -11.76 -2.27 19.65
CA SER A 44 -12.61 -3.46 19.64
C SER A 44 -11.88 -4.64 18.99
N LEU A 45 -12.34 -5.85 19.31
CA LEU A 45 -11.72 -7.04 18.76
C LEU A 45 -12.03 -7.17 17.26
N GLU A 46 -13.19 -6.70 16.81
CA GLU A 46 -13.54 -6.64 15.39
C GLU A 46 -12.64 -5.65 14.62
N ASP A 47 -12.47 -4.43 15.13
CA ASP A 47 -11.62 -3.42 14.49
C ASP A 47 -10.15 -3.88 14.42
N TRP A 48 -9.70 -4.55 15.48
CA TRP A 48 -8.36 -5.13 15.51
C TRP A 48 -8.21 -6.24 14.46
N ALA A 49 -9.20 -7.12 14.33
CA ALA A 49 -9.19 -8.20 13.33
C ALA A 49 -9.15 -7.64 11.91
N ASP A 50 -9.95 -6.62 11.61
CA ASP A 50 -9.97 -5.95 10.29
C ASP A 50 -8.62 -5.30 9.97
N ARG A 51 -7.99 -4.65 10.97
CA ARG A 51 -6.67 -4.06 10.80
C ARG A 51 -5.58 -5.11 10.56
N VAL A 52 -5.61 -6.21 11.33
CA VAL A 52 -4.68 -7.33 11.17
C VAL A 52 -4.83 -7.95 9.78
N LEU A 53 -6.07 -8.12 9.28
CA LEU A 53 -6.34 -8.65 7.95
C LEU A 53 -5.82 -7.72 6.83
N THR A 54 -6.00 -6.42 7.03
CA THR A 54 -5.47 -5.38 6.12
C THR A 54 -3.95 -5.40 6.07
N LEU A 55 -3.27 -5.66 7.19
CA LEU A 55 -1.82 -5.78 7.27
C LEU A 55 -1.29 -7.13 6.74
N ALA A 56 -2.06 -8.21 6.88
CA ALA A 56 -1.71 -9.53 6.39
C ALA A 56 -1.66 -9.58 4.85
N THR A 57 -2.59 -8.91 4.19
CA THR A 57 -2.75 -8.90 2.73
C THR A 57 -1.45 -8.52 1.99
N PRO A 58 -0.77 -7.39 2.29
CA PRO A 58 0.52 -7.05 1.67
C PRO A 58 1.71 -7.84 2.26
N ALA A 59 1.61 -8.33 3.50
CA ALA A 59 2.69 -9.09 4.15
C ALA A 59 2.84 -10.52 3.62
N PHE A 60 1.74 -11.13 3.18
CA PHE A 60 1.65 -12.55 2.81
C PHE A 60 0.97 -12.78 1.45
N VAL A 61 1.35 -12.01 0.44
CA VAL A 61 0.84 -12.13 -0.94
C VAL A 61 1.05 -13.52 -1.55
N ASP A 62 2.02 -14.30 -1.05
CA ASP A 62 2.36 -15.63 -1.58
C ASP A 62 1.78 -16.80 -0.77
N LEU A 63 0.93 -16.53 0.24
CA LEU A 63 0.22 -17.60 0.94
C LEU A 63 -0.99 -18.07 0.09
N PRO A 64 -1.22 -19.40 0.00
CA PRO A 64 -2.29 -19.98 -0.83
C PRO A 64 -3.70 -19.67 -0.34
#